data_AF-W2TXQ8-F1
#
_entry.id   AF-W2TXQ8-F1
#
_cell.length_a   1.000
_cell.length_b   1.000
_cell.length_c   1.000
_cell.angle_alpha   90.00
_cell.angle_beta   90.00
_cell.angle_gamma   90.00
#
_symmetry.space_group_name_H-M   'P 1'
#
loop_
_entity.id
_entity.type
_entity.pdbx_description
1 polymer ?
#
loop_
_entity_poly.entity_id
_entity_poly.type
_entity_poly.pdbx_seq_one_letter_code
_entity_poly.pdbx_strand_id
1 'polypeptide(L)'
;MSLPRTIDYLKRNMGAVFMEFLNRVGENSKPNGFPLAFGKSIELVDRSIVGLPPMDPDWDRDKICQEYLDKYDYHLHQFGAHGYKTMIAQDHLAGIVFYPNCSGFKNLEADHVWRSSKNCSDMAYYTCSL
;
A
#
# COMPACT_ATOMS: atom_id res chain seq x y z
N MET A 1 -11.96 24.39 0.31
CA MET A 1 -11.40 23.20 0.97
C MET A 1 -12.45 22.56 1.87
N SER A 2 -12.75 21.27 1.68
CA SER A 2 -13.77 20.51 2.42
C SER A 2 -13.24 19.77 3.66
N LEU A 3 -11.90 19.65 3.80
CA LEU A 3 -11.28 18.81 4.83
C LEU A 3 -11.73 19.10 6.28
N PRO A 4 -11.79 20.35 6.77
CA PRO A 4 -12.28 20.61 8.13
C PRO A 4 -13.73 20.15 8.36
N ARG A 5 -14.59 20.29 7.33
CA ARG A 5 -15.98 19.83 7.39
C ARG A 5 -16.07 18.30 7.38
N THR A 6 -15.23 17.64 6.60
CA THR A 6 -15.14 16.17 6.57
C THR A 6 -14.69 15.63 7.93
N ILE A 7 -13.65 16.22 8.53
CA ILE A 7 -13.16 15.80 9.85
C ILE A 7 -14.25 15.98 10.92
N ASP A 8 -14.94 17.12 10.93
CA ASP A 8 -16.03 17.37 11.87
C ASP A 8 -17.18 16.37 11.71
N TYR A 9 -17.58 16.10 10.46
CA TYR A 9 -18.62 15.12 10.14
C TYR A 9 -18.24 13.70 10.59
N LEU A 10 -17.03 13.23 10.29
CA LEU A 10 -16.56 11.91 10.66
C LEU A 10 -16.48 11.75 12.19
N LYS A 11 -16.00 12.76 12.90
CA LYS A 11 -15.91 12.75 14.36
C LYS A 11 -17.29 12.72 15.02
N ARG A 12 -18.19 13.62 14.60
CA ARG A 12 -19.50 13.79 15.25
C ARG A 12 -20.50 12.70 14.91
N ASN A 13 -20.49 12.22 13.66
CA ASN A 13 -21.57 11.35 13.15
C ASN A 13 -21.13 9.90 12.94
N MET A 14 -19.83 9.63 12.84
CA MET A 14 -19.31 8.28 12.56
C MET A 14 -18.39 7.74 13.67
N GLY A 15 -18.22 8.48 14.77
CA GLY A 15 -17.37 8.08 15.89
C GLY A 15 -15.88 7.94 15.51
N ALA A 16 -15.44 8.65 14.47
CA ALA A 16 -14.08 8.52 13.96
C ALA A 16 -13.03 9.07 14.94
N VAL A 17 -11.88 8.40 15.00
CA VAL A 17 -10.70 8.85 15.74
C VAL A 17 -9.81 9.66 14.79
N PHE A 18 -9.40 10.85 15.23
CA PHE A 18 -8.46 11.69 14.49
C PHE A 18 -7.06 11.53 15.08
N MET A 19 -6.12 11.03 14.27
CA MET A 19 -4.73 10.85 14.65
C MET A 19 -3.90 12.06 14.18
N GLU A 20 -3.78 13.07 15.04
CA GLU A 20 -3.14 14.34 14.71
C GLU A 20 -1.66 14.21 14.33
N PHE A 21 -0.97 13.23 14.91
CA PHE A 21 0.47 13.01 14.72
C PHE A 21 0.77 11.77 13.87
N LEU A 22 -0.15 11.37 12.99
CA LEU A 22 0.11 10.31 12.02
C LEU A 22 1.01 10.85 10.90
N ASN A 23 2.27 10.43 10.93
CA ASN A 23 3.27 10.89 9.97
C ASN A 23 3.39 9.96 8.75
N ARG A 24 3.77 10.55 7.61
CA ARG A 24 4.28 9.79 6.46
C ARG A 24 5.62 9.16 6.79
N VAL A 25 5.91 7.99 6.21
CA VAL A 25 7.17 7.26 6.35
C VAL A 25 8.22 7.72 5.33
N GLY A 26 7.82 7.99 4.09
CA GLY A 26 8.72 8.46 3.03
C GLY A 26 8.10 9.54 2.15
N GLU A 27 8.87 10.05 1.18
CA GLU A 27 8.44 11.21 0.38
C GLU A 27 7.34 10.88 -0.65
N ASN A 28 7.37 9.67 -1.23
CA ASN A 28 6.48 9.25 -2.33
C ASN A 28 5.42 8.22 -1.91
N SER A 29 4.49 7.87 -2.80
CA SER A 29 3.43 6.88 -2.50
C SER A 29 3.97 5.49 -2.18
N LYS A 30 4.93 4.98 -2.95
CA LYS A 30 5.47 3.62 -2.77
C LYS A 30 6.19 3.41 -1.42
N PRO A 31 7.08 4.32 -0.97
CA PRO A 31 7.70 4.27 0.37
C PRO A 31 6.73 4.33 1.55
N ASN A 32 5.52 4.88 1.37
CA ASN A 32 4.47 4.85 2.38
C ASN A 32 3.61 3.58 2.30
N GLY A 33 3.40 3.08 1.09
CA GLY A 33 2.61 1.86 0.84
C GLY A 33 3.25 0.60 1.38
N PHE A 34 4.58 0.44 1.28
CA PHE A 34 5.26 -0.77 1.76
C PHE A 34 5.17 -0.95 3.29
N PRO A 35 5.45 0.06 4.13
CA PRO A 35 5.24 -0.03 5.57
C PRO A 35 3.80 -0.33 5.94
N LEU A 36 2.83 0.26 5.24
CA LEU A 36 1.41 0.00 5.47
C LEU A 36 1.05 -1.46 5.15
N ALA A 37 1.58 -1.98 4.05
CA ALA A 37 1.21 -3.29 3.50
C ALA A 37 1.95 -4.48 4.13
N PHE A 38 3.23 -4.28 4.47
CA PHE A 38 4.18 -5.33 4.88
C PHE A 38 4.84 -5.04 6.24
N GLY A 39 4.67 -3.83 6.80
CA GLY A 39 5.37 -3.43 8.02
C GLY A 39 6.89 -3.27 7.83
N LYS A 40 7.33 -2.95 6.60
CA LYS A 40 8.76 -2.82 6.22
C LYS A 40 9.02 -1.51 5.49
N SER A 41 10.05 -0.79 5.94
CA SER A 41 10.56 0.42 5.28
C SER A 41 11.44 0.05 4.08
N ILE A 42 11.42 0.90 3.05
CA ILE A 42 12.14 0.68 1.79
C ILE A 42 12.99 1.88 1.36
N GLU A 43 12.96 2.96 2.15
CA GLU A 43 13.78 4.15 1.96
C GLU A 43 14.54 4.46 3.25
N LEU A 44 15.72 5.07 3.09
CA LEU A 44 16.48 5.59 4.20
C LEU A 44 15.71 6.75 4.85
N VAL A 45 15.60 6.71 6.18
CA VAL A 45 14.99 7.79 6.94
C VAL A 45 16.08 8.70 7.47
N ASP A 46 16.12 9.94 6.95
CA ASP A 46 16.98 10.97 7.50
C ASP A 46 16.39 11.50 8.82
N ARG A 47 17.18 11.42 9.89
CA ARG A 47 16.83 11.87 11.23
C ARG A 47 17.78 12.95 11.77
N SER A 48 18.57 13.55 10.88
CA SER A 48 19.51 14.62 11.21
C SER A 48 18.83 15.81 11.89
N ILE A 49 17.59 16.13 11.49
CA ILE A 49 16.77 17.21 12.05
C ILE A 49 16.46 17.06 13.55
N VAL A 50 16.48 15.82 14.07
CA VAL A 50 16.27 15.51 15.49
C VAL A 50 17.57 15.04 16.17
N GLY A 51 18.72 15.21 15.51
CA GLY A 51 20.03 14.85 16.07
C GLY A 51 20.29 13.34 16.19
N LEU A 52 19.55 12.51 15.45
CA LEU A 52 19.70 11.05 15.47
C LEU A 52 20.39 10.54 14.19
N PRO A 53 21.10 9.40 14.25
CA PRO A 53 21.69 8.79 13.06
C PRO A 53 20.60 8.38 12.05
N PRO A 54 20.91 8.32 10.75
CA PRO A 54 19.97 7.84 9.74
C PRO A 54 19.50 6.41 10.06
N MET A 55 18.34 6.03 9.55
CA MET A 55 17.83 4.67 9.63
C MET A 55 17.90 4.00 8.27
N ASP A 56 18.58 2.86 8.20
CA ASP A 56 18.61 2.06 6.98
C ASP A 56 17.24 1.41 6.71
N PRO A 57 16.87 1.23 5.44
CA PRO A 57 15.63 0.57 5.08
C PRO A 57 15.65 -0.91 5.49
N ASP A 58 14.49 -1.44 5.90
CA ASP A 58 14.35 -2.86 6.22
C ASP A 58 14.58 -3.73 4.98
N TRP A 59 14.09 -3.28 3.81
CA TRP A 59 14.20 -3.97 2.53
C TRP A 59 14.84 -3.09 1.46
N ASP A 60 15.71 -3.70 0.66
CA ASP A 60 16.36 -3.06 -0.47
C ASP A 60 15.55 -3.21 -1.78
N ARG A 61 16.09 -2.61 -2.85
CA ARG A 61 15.48 -2.63 -4.18
C ARG A 61 15.32 -4.05 -4.74
N ASP A 62 16.31 -4.92 -4.51
CA ASP A 62 16.30 -6.27 -5.06
C ASP A 62 15.18 -7.09 -4.43
N LYS A 63 15.02 -6.97 -3.11
CA LYS A 63 13.95 -7.62 -2.36
C LYS A 63 12.56 -7.17 -2.78
N ILE A 64 12.35 -5.86 -2.98
CA ILE A 64 11.02 -5.32 -3.32
C ILE A 64 10.66 -5.43 -4.80
N CYS A 65 11.61 -5.77 -5.68
CA CYS A 65 11.43 -5.63 -7.13
C CYS A 65 11.89 -6.84 -7.94
N GLN A 66 12.98 -7.51 -7.55
CA GLN A 66 13.51 -8.67 -8.29
C GLN A 66 12.92 -10.00 -7.79
N GLU A 67 12.37 -10.02 -6.58
CA GLU A 67 11.71 -11.20 -6.00
C GLU A 67 10.18 -11.14 -6.10
N TYR A 68 9.53 -12.31 -6.15
CA TYR A 68 8.09 -12.40 -5.91
C TYR A 68 7.79 -12.21 -4.42
N LEU A 69 6.83 -11.34 -4.11
CA LEU A 69 6.51 -10.95 -2.74
C LEU A 69 5.58 -11.93 -2.00
N ASP A 70 5.09 -12.98 -2.66
CA ASP A 70 4.17 -13.99 -2.09
C ASP A 70 4.73 -14.71 -0.86
N LYS A 71 6.06 -14.74 -0.71
CA LYS A 71 6.74 -15.37 0.42
C LYS A 71 6.76 -14.50 1.68
N TYR A 72 6.29 -13.26 1.60
CA TYR A 72 6.25 -12.32 2.71
C TYR A 72 4.83 -12.07 3.19
N ASP A 73 4.71 -11.73 4.47
CA ASP A 73 3.45 -11.34 5.08
C ASP A 73 2.89 -10.07 4.42
N TYR A 74 1.74 -10.21 3.78
CA TYR A 74 0.98 -9.11 3.17
C TYR A 74 -0.39 -8.99 3.82
N HIS A 75 -0.74 -7.80 4.28
CA HIS A 75 -1.95 -7.57 5.08
C HIS A 75 -3.23 -8.15 4.43
N LEU A 76 -3.46 -7.97 3.12
CA LEU A 76 -4.66 -8.52 2.47
C LEU A 76 -4.64 -10.05 2.42
N HIS A 77 -3.49 -10.68 2.15
CA HIS A 77 -3.39 -12.15 2.21
C HIS A 77 -3.65 -12.67 3.62
N GLN A 78 -3.19 -11.96 4.65
CA GLN A 78 -3.48 -12.30 6.04
C GLN A 78 -4.98 -12.19 6.35
N PHE A 79 -5.65 -11.10 5.97
CA PHE A 79 -7.10 -10.99 6.11
C PHE A 79 -7.83 -12.10 5.35
N GLY A 80 -7.42 -12.40 4.12
CA GLY A 80 -7.97 -13.49 3.31
C GLY A 80 -7.84 -14.86 3.98
N ALA A 81 -6.67 -15.15 4.56
CA ALA A 81 -6.42 -16.38 5.31
C ALA A 81 -7.31 -16.51 6.57
N HIS A 82 -7.78 -15.40 7.12
CA HIS A 82 -8.73 -15.37 8.25
C HIS A 82 -10.21 -15.33 7.81
N GLY A 83 -10.50 -15.58 6.53
CA GLY A 83 -11.85 -15.71 6.00
C GLY A 83 -12.51 -14.42 5.54
N TYR A 84 -11.76 -13.30 5.50
CA TYR A 84 -12.26 -12.05 4.94
C TYR A 84 -12.20 -12.08 3.41
N LYS A 85 -13.17 -11.42 2.75
CA LYS A 85 -13.05 -11.09 1.33
C LYS A 85 -12.24 -9.81 1.18
N THR A 86 -11.22 -9.86 0.35
CA THR A 86 -10.23 -8.78 0.22
C THR A 86 -10.40 -8.02 -1.09
N MET A 87 -10.22 -6.71 -1.05
CA MET A 87 -10.27 -5.86 -2.24
C MET A 87 -9.12 -4.86 -2.22
N ILE A 88 -8.51 -4.64 -3.37
CA ILE A 88 -7.64 -3.49 -3.61
C ILE A 88 -8.15 -2.67 -4.79
N ALA A 89 -8.21 -1.36 -4.62
CA ALA A 89 -8.61 -0.40 -5.65
C ALA A 89 -7.49 0.61 -5.87
N GLN A 90 -6.98 0.68 -7.11
CA GLN A 90 -5.86 1.55 -7.49
C GLN A 90 -6.31 2.61 -8.50
N ASP A 91 -5.87 3.84 -8.27
CA ASP A 91 -6.17 5.02 -9.08
C ASP A 91 -5.17 5.22 -10.24
N HIS A 92 -4.16 4.36 -10.35
CA HIS A 92 -3.13 4.41 -11.38
C HIS A 92 -2.75 2.99 -11.88
N LEU A 93 -2.14 2.93 -13.07
CA LEU A 93 -1.66 1.70 -13.70
C LEU A 93 -0.57 0.99 -12.90
N ALA A 94 0.34 1.79 -12.33
CA ALA A 94 1.39 1.34 -11.43
C ALA A 94 0.89 1.38 -9.99
N GLY A 95 0.94 0.24 -9.30
CA GLY A 95 0.65 0.10 -7.88
C GLY A 95 1.91 0.15 -7.02
N ILE A 96 1.74 -0.05 -5.71
CA ILE A 96 2.88 -0.10 -4.78
C ILE A 96 3.77 -1.32 -5.08
N VAL A 97 3.18 -2.50 -5.27
CA VAL A 97 3.89 -3.75 -5.57
C VAL A 97 4.09 -3.93 -7.07
N PHE A 98 3.05 -3.67 -7.87
CA PHE A 98 3.09 -3.77 -9.33
C PHE A 98 3.57 -2.46 -9.95
N TYR A 99 4.89 -2.28 -9.95
CA TYR A 99 5.58 -1.12 -10.51
C TYR A 99 6.42 -1.53 -11.74
N PRO A 100 6.69 -0.63 -12.71
CA PRO A 100 7.55 -0.96 -13.84
C PRO A 100 8.87 -1.63 -13.43
N ASN A 101 9.21 -2.73 -14.10
CA ASN A 101 10.39 -3.56 -13.86
C ASN A 101 10.44 -4.29 -12.49
N CYS A 102 9.31 -4.45 -11.80
CA CYS A 102 9.21 -5.27 -10.60
C CYS A 102 8.35 -6.52 -10.82
N SER A 103 8.77 -7.64 -10.22
CA SER A 103 8.09 -8.94 -10.31
C SER A 103 6.71 -8.95 -9.65
N GLY A 104 6.54 -8.18 -8.56
CA GLY A 104 5.29 -8.08 -7.83
C GLY A 104 4.88 -9.38 -7.11
N PHE A 105 3.60 -9.74 -7.19
CA PHE A 105 3.12 -11.04 -6.73
C PHE A 105 2.97 -12.03 -7.89
N LYS A 106 3.23 -13.30 -7.60
CA LYS A 106 2.96 -14.45 -8.47
C LYS A 106 1.48 -14.85 -8.42
N ASN A 107 0.86 -14.78 -7.24
CA ASN A 107 -0.57 -14.95 -7.05
C ASN A 107 -1.30 -13.60 -7.09
N LEU A 108 -2.63 -13.64 -7.02
CA LEU A 108 -3.44 -12.42 -6.93
C LEU A 108 -3.15 -11.66 -5.64
N GLU A 109 -3.13 -10.32 -5.75
CA GLU A 109 -2.94 -9.41 -4.62
C GLU A 109 -4.10 -9.45 -3.62
N ALA A 110 -5.33 -9.69 -4.11
CA ALA A 110 -6.56 -9.73 -3.33
C ALA A 110 -7.62 -10.56 -4.09
N ASP A 111 -8.73 -10.90 -3.43
CA ASP A 111 -9.88 -11.56 -4.08
C ASP A 111 -10.48 -10.69 -5.20
N HIS A 112 -10.50 -9.36 -4.99
CA HIS A 112 -11.01 -8.38 -5.94
C HIS A 112 -9.96 -7.29 -6.19
N VAL A 113 -9.66 -7.03 -7.47
CA VAL A 113 -8.68 -6.01 -7.87
C VAL A 113 -9.36 -5.04 -8.84
N TRP A 114 -9.41 -3.77 -8.46
CA TRP A 114 -9.86 -2.68 -9.33
C TRP A 114 -8.68 -1.79 -9.73
N ARG A 115 -8.49 -1.56 -11.03
CA ARG A 115 -7.46 -0.65 -11.57
C ARG A 115 -8.06 0.26 -12.62
N SER A 116 -7.82 1.57 -12.46
CA SER A 116 -8.24 2.58 -13.43
C SER A 116 -7.34 2.55 -14.66
N SER A 117 -7.58 1.60 -15.56
CA SER A 117 -6.99 1.60 -16.89
C SER A 117 -7.92 0.91 -17.87
N LYS A 118 -8.22 1.61 -18.96
CA LYS A 118 -9.34 1.39 -19.88
C LYS A 118 -9.43 0.05 -20.62
N ASN A 119 -8.58 -0.94 -20.32
CA ASN A 119 -8.63 -2.24 -20.97
C ASN A 119 -8.59 -3.34 -19.92
N CYS A 120 -9.78 -3.80 -19.49
CA CYS A 120 -9.98 -5.07 -18.77
C CYS A 120 -9.67 -6.30 -19.67
N SER A 121 -8.73 -6.18 -20.61
CA SER A 121 -8.38 -7.22 -21.60
C SER A 121 -6.97 -7.78 -21.44
N ASP A 122 -6.06 -7.12 -20.72
CA ASP A 122 -4.62 -7.51 -20.71
C ASP A 122 -4.00 -7.70 -19.31
N MET A 123 -4.82 -7.88 -18.27
CA MET A 123 -4.34 -8.48 -17.01
C MET A 123 -5.04 -9.81 -16.81
N ALA A 124 -4.28 -10.86 -17.15
CA ALA A 124 -4.73 -12.23 -17.16
C ALA A 124 -5.28 -12.63 -15.79
N TYR A 125 -6.54 -13.07 -15.82
CA TYR A 125 -7.27 -13.75 -14.76
C TYR A 125 -7.78 -12.87 -13.60
N TYR A 126 -9.12 -12.90 -13.44
CA TYR A 126 -9.94 -12.44 -12.31
C TYR A 126 -10.60 -11.05 -12.43
N THR A 127 -11.77 -11.09 -13.09
CA THR A 127 -13.01 -10.35 -12.82
C THR A 127 -12.96 -8.82 -12.70
N CYS A 128 -13.18 -8.17 -13.85
CA CYS A 128 -13.79 -6.84 -13.94
C CYS A 128 -15.31 -7.03 -13.78
N SER A 129 -15.81 -7.18 -12.56
CA SER A 129 -17.25 -7.38 -12.27
C SER A 129 -17.90 -6.08 -11.82
N LEU A 130 -18.97 -5.68 -12.52
CA LEU A 130 -20.10 -4.96 -11.94
C LEU A 130 -21.05 -5.97 -11.30
#